data_AF-W6TX09-F1
#
_entry.id   AF-W6TX09-F1
#
_cell.length_a   1.000
_cell.length_b   1.000
_cell.length_c   1.000
_cell.angle_alpha   90.00
_cell.angle_beta   90.00
_cell.angle_gamma   90.00
#
_symmetry.space_group_name_H-M   'P 1'
#
loop_
_entity.id
_entity.type
_entity.pdbx_description
1 polymer ?
#
loop_
_entity_poly.entity_id
_entity_poly.type
_entity_poly.pdbx_seq_one_letter_code
_entity_poly.pdbx_strand_id
1 'polypeptide(L)'
;MKTYSVKFFSVVLAMAVILLVLYSGCKKKSNGPDVNYRTYTATVQLNGSNEVPVATTTGMGTANITYSEQSKTIAYTITWQLGSATATTTGMHFHGAENGSNSTSSPIVIEIPGFSTASSGTLTGTTRMLNTAEIGQLLSGKWYVNIHSSDFTSGEIRGNIVLVAASTGNGGNNGGGGGY
;
A
#
# COMPACT_ATOMS: atom_id res chain seq x y z
N MET A 1 33.51 87.66 -47.53
CA MET A 1 33.33 86.56 -48.51
C MET A 1 34.60 85.73 -48.59
N LYS A 2 34.52 84.44 -48.23
CA LYS A 2 35.35 83.25 -48.57
C LYS A 2 35.19 82.22 -47.42
N THR A 3 34.37 81.19 -47.63
CA THR A 3 34.69 79.72 -47.68
C THR A 3 35.12 79.14 -46.32
N TYR A 4 34.66 77.96 -45.86
CA TYR A 4 35.02 76.60 -46.31
C TYR A 4 33.98 75.52 -45.91
N SER A 5 33.97 74.44 -46.69
CA SER A 5 33.27 73.15 -46.54
C SER A 5 33.89 72.26 -45.44
N VAL A 6 33.16 71.26 -44.89
CA VAL A 6 33.46 69.79 -44.95
C VAL A 6 32.48 68.98 -44.04
N LYS A 7 32.15 67.79 -44.53
CA LYS A 7 31.19 66.75 -44.09
C LYS A 7 31.52 66.09 -42.74
N PHE A 8 30.49 65.60 -42.01
CA PHE A 8 30.64 64.49 -41.07
C PHE A 8 29.53 63.44 -41.21
N PHE A 9 29.99 62.18 -41.19
CA PHE A 9 29.30 60.92 -41.34
C PHE A 9 28.72 60.46 -39.99
N SER A 10 27.58 59.75 -40.03
CA SER A 10 27.18 58.68 -39.10
C SER A 10 26.68 58.99 -37.67
N VAL A 11 25.81 58.08 -37.22
CA VAL A 11 25.34 57.81 -35.84
C VAL A 11 24.05 58.54 -35.42
N VAL A 12 22.90 58.03 -35.89
CA VAL A 12 21.64 58.09 -35.13
C VAL A 12 21.27 56.66 -34.74
N LEU A 13 21.94 56.18 -33.69
CA LEU A 13 21.51 55.03 -32.90
C LEU A 13 20.45 55.54 -31.92
N ALA A 14 19.21 55.68 -32.41
CA ALA A 14 18.07 56.00 -31.55
C ALA A 14 17.55 54.69 -30.95
N MET A 15 17.97 54.47 -29.71
CA MET A 15 17.57 53.44 -28.76
C MET A 15 16.07 53.14 -28.78
N ALA A 16 15.66 52.20 -29.63
CA ALA A 16 14.39 51.50 -29.52
C ALA A 16 14.71 50.02 -29.30
N VAL A 17 13.98 49.40 -28.37
CA VAL A 17 14.08 48.00 -27.98
C VAL A 17 15.22 47.73 -26.99
N ILE A 18 14.89 47.75 -25.69
CA ILE A 18 15.28 46.80 -24.62
C ILE A 18 14.81 47.43 -23.31
N LEU A 19 13.48 47.46 -23.13
CA LEU A 19 12.85 47.83 -21.86
C LEU A 19 11.48 47.13 -21.74
N LEU A 20 11.50 45.82 -21.95
CA LEU A 20 10.48 44.93 -21.42
C LEU A 20 11.19 43.76 -20.74
N VAL A 21 11.60 44.03 -19.51
CA VAL A 21 12.20 43.09 -18.60
C VAL A 21 11.24 41.92 -18.43
N LEU A 22 11.78 40.75 -18.77
CA LEU A 22 11.28 39.41 -18.61
C LEU A 22 10.45 39.26 -17.32
N TYR A 23 9.12 39.19 -17.47
CA TYR A 23 8.26 38.51 -16.50
C TYR A 23 8.54 37.01 -16.65
N SER A 24 9.70 36.58 -16.13
CA SER A 24 10.01 35.16 -15.98
C SER A 24 9.10 34.65 -14.87
N GLY A 25 7.89 34.23 -15.25
CA GLY A 25 6.99 33.49 -14.40
C GLY A 25 7.69 32.21 -13.98
N CYS A 26 8.37 32.26 -12.85
CA CYS A 26 8.85 31.07 -12.16
C CYS A 26 7.60 30.24 -11.82
N LYS A 27 7.26 29.28 -12.67
CA LYS A 27 6.45 28.14 -12.25
C LYS A 27 7.30 27.43 -11.20
N LYS A 28 7.14 27.82 -9.93
CA LYS A 28 7.55 27.01 -8.79
C LYS A 28 6.81 25.70 -8.98
N LYS A 29 7.47 24.70 -9.58
CA LYS A 29 7.05 23.32 -9.38
C LYS A 29 7.26 23.11 -7.89
N SER A 30 6.16 23.13 -7.14
CA SER A 30 6.18 22.65 -5.77
C SER A 30 6.38 21.15 -5.84
N ASN A 31 7.63 20.73 -6.02
CA ASN A 31 8.02 19.42 -5.55
C ASN A 31 8.06 19.61 -4.02
N GLY A 32 6.91 19.40 -3.37
CA GLY A 32 6.91 19.08 -1.95
C GLY A 32 7.84 17.88 -1.74
N PRO A 33 8.34 17.64 -0.52
CA PRO A 33 9.17 16.47 -0.28
C PRO A 33 8.43 15.23 -0.80
N ASP A 34 9.06 14.46 -1.68
CA ASP A 34 8.53 13.19 -2.14
C ASP A 34 8.39 12.30 -0.90
N VAL A 35 7.16 12.21 -0.38
CA VAL A 35 6.81 11.27 0.67
C VAL A 35 6.86 9.88 0.05
N ASN A 36 8.01 9.21 0.25
CA ASN A 36 8.17 7.82 -0.13
C ASN A 36 7.33 6.95 0.81
N TYR A 37 6.10 6.65 0.41
CA TYR A 37 5.25 5.71 1.12
C TYR A 37 5.76 4.29 0.91
N ARG A 38 5.89 3.55 2.01
CA ARG A 38 6.34 2.16 1.97
C ARG A 38 5.16 1.21 1.78
N THR A 39 5.44 0.12 1.10
CA THR A 39 4.53 -1.02 0.99
C THR A 39 5.13 -2.19 1.73
N TYR A 40 4.30 -2.97 2.40
CA TYR A 40 4.69 -4.18 3.10
C TYR A 40 3.86 -5.35 2.60
N THR A 41 4.44 -6.53 2.51
CA THR A 41 3.78 -7.72 2.03
C THR A 41 3.90 -8.86 3.04
N ALA A 42 2.98 -9.82 2.96
CA ALA A 42 3.07 -11.10 3.66
C ALA A 42 2.39 -12.20 2.83
N THR A 43 2.96 -13.40 2.88
CA THR A 43 2.26 -14.63 2.48
C THR A 43 2.04 -15.45 3.74
N VAL A 44 0.78 -15.55 4.15
CA VAL A 44 0.37 -16.14 5.42
C VAL A 44 -0.25 -17.51 5.18
N GLN A 45 0.27 -18.53 5.84
CA GLN A 45 -0.31 -19.88 5.81
C GLN A 45 -1.38 -20.01 6.90
N LEU A 46 -2.58 -20.47 6.51
CA LEU A 46 -3.71 -20.69 7.39
C LEU A 46 -3.86 -22.19 7.66
N ASN A 47 -3.97 -22.58 8.93
CA ASN A 47 -4.23 -23.97 9.32
C ASN A 47 -4.84 -24.03 10.73
N GLY A 48 -5.39 -25.20 11.09
CA GLY A 48 -6.03 -25.41 12.40
C GLY A 48 -5.06 -25.46 13.59
N SER A 49 -3.79 -25.80 13.37
CA SER A 49 -2.78 -25.81 14.44
C SER A 49 -2.41 -24.43 14.97
N ASN A 50 -2.71 -23.39 14.18
CA ASN A 50 -2.54 -21.99 14.57
C ASN A 50 -3.76 -21.42 15.32
N GLU A 51 -4.89 -22.14 15.35
CA GLU A 51 -6.07 -21.72 16.11
C GLU A 51 -5.82 -21.73 17.61
N VAL A 52 -6.59 -20.91 18.32
CA VAL A 52 -6.56 -20.86 19.78
C VAL A 52 -7.99 -20.89 20.32
N PRO A 53 -8.46 -22.03 20.88
CA PRO A 53 -7.78 -23.33 20.95
C PRO A 53 -7.54 -23.98 19.58
N VAL A 54 -6.59 -24.93 19.51
CA VAL A 54 -6.26 -25.66 18.27
C VAL A 54 -7.49 -26.37 17.70
N ALA A 55 -7.75 -26.16 16.40
CA ALA A 55 -8.76 -26.88 15.66
C ALA A 55 -8.17 -28.15 15.03
N THR A 56 -8.75 -29.31 15.33
CA THR A 56 -8.34 -30.59 14.72
C THR A 56 -9.00 -30.74 13.36
N THR A 57 -8.38 -30.18 12.34
CA THR A 57 -8.88 -30.18 10.95
C THR A 57 -7.73 -30.40 9.96
N THR A 58 -8.07 -30.87 8.75
CA THR A 58 -7.19 -30.87 7.58
C THR A 58 -7.33 -29.60 6.74
N GLY A 59 -8.21 -28.68 7.14
CA GLY A 59 -8.42 -27.40 6.49
C GLY A 59 -7.14 -26.58 6.40
N MET A 60 -7.00 -25.85 5.30
CA MET A 60 -5.82 -25.05 5.01
C MET A 60 -6.15 -23.85 4.13
N GLY A 61 -5.26 -22.87 4.12
CA GLY A 61 -5.36 -21.74 3.21
C GLY A 61 -4.10 -20.92 3.12
N THR A 62 -4.12 -19.94 2.22
CA THR A 62 -3.06 -18.94 2.09
C THR A 62 -3.69 -17.57 1.92
N ALA A 63 -3.17 -16.57 2.64
CA ALA A 63 -3.50 -15.17 2.44
C ALA A 63 -2.26 -14.40 1.96
N ASN A 64 -2.34 -13.84 0.76
CA ASN A 64 -1.36 -12.87 0.26
C ASN A 64 -1.85 -11.47 0.61
N ILE A 65 -1.03 -10.72 1.34
CA ILE A 65 -1.40 -9.45 1.96
C ILE A 65 -0.42 -8.39 1.50
N THR A 66 -0.94 -7.20 1.18
CA THR A 66 -0.17 -5.99 0.89
C THR A 66 -0.73 -4.83 1.72
N TYR A 67 0.05 -4.28 2.64
CA TYR A 67 -0.26 -3.04 3.35
C TYR A 67 0.47 -1.85 2.69
N SER A 68 -0.25 -0.76 2.44
CA SER A 68 0.31 0.48 1.88
C SER A 68 0.22 1.63 2.88
N GLU A 69 1.35 2.29 3.17
CA GLU A 69 1.36 3.51 4.00
C GLU A 69 0.64 4.69 3.33
N GLN A 70 0.52 4.68 1.99
CA GLN A 70 -0.14 5.75 1.24
C GLN A 70 -1.66 5.73 1.44
N SER A 71 -2.28 4.57 1.20
CA SER A 71 -3.72 4.40 1.33
C SER A 71 -4.14 4.02 2.75
N LYS A 72 -3.21 3.55 3.57
CA LYS A 72 -3.45 2.95 4.90
C LYS A 72 -4.47 1.81 4.84
N THR A 73 -4.44 1.02 3.77
CA THR A 73 -5.31 -0.13 3.56
C THR A 73 -4.50 -1.41 3.40
N ILE A 74 -5.16 -2.54 3.65
CA ILE A 74 -4.66 -3.87 3.28
C ILE A 74 -5.38 -4.31 2.01
N ALA A 75 -4.64 -4.59 0.94
CA ALA A 75 -5.12 -5.40 -0.18
C ALA A 75 -4.78 -6.86 0.08
N TYR A 76 -5.70 -7.77 -0.21
CA TYR A 76 -5.52 -9.20 0.08
C TYR A 76 -6.11 -10.11 -0.99
N THR A 77 -5.50 -11.28 -1.15
CA THR A 77 -6.06 -12.46 -1.82
C THR A 77 -5.96 -13.64 -0.88
N ILE A 78 -7.11 -14.26 -0.58
CA ILE A 78 -7.23 -15.41 0.32
C ILE A 78 -7.73 -16.60 -0.50
N THR A 79 -7.00 -17.71 -0.46
CA THR A 79 -7.44 -19.01 -1.01
C THR A 79 -7.55 -20.00 0.14
N TRP A 80 -8.64 -20.76 0.20
CA TRP A 80 -8.89 -21.68 1.31
C TRP A 80 -9.59 -22.96 0.88
N GLN A 81 -9.45 -23.97 1.72
CA GLN A 81 -10.16 -25.24 1.69
C GLN A 81 -10.41 -25.66 3.15
N LEU A 82 -11.68 -25.87 3.51
CA LEU A 82 -12.09 -26.44 4.80
C LEU A 82 -11.78 -27.94 4.83
N GLY A 83 -11.65 -28.51 6.03
CA GLY A 83 -11.32 -29.92 6.21
C GLY A 83 -12.42 -30.89 5.79
N SER A 84 -13.67 -30.41 5.74
CA SER A 84 -14.85 -31.16 5.29
C SER A 84 -15.44 -30.55 4.03
N ALA A 85 -15.72 -31.38 3.03
CA ALA A 85 -16.33 -30.94 1.77
C ALA A 85 -17.81 -30.53 1.91
N THR A 86 -18.47 -30.94 3.00
CA THR A 86 -19.86 -30.57 3.30
C THR A 86 -19.96 -29.40 4.26
N ALA A 87 -18.84 -28.98 4.88
CA ALA A 87 -18.82 -27.79 5.72
C ALA A 87 -18.99 -26.53 4.88
N THR A 88 -19.62 -25.52 5.48
CA THR A 88 -19.78 -24.21 4.85
C THR A 88 -18.85 -23.19 5.49
N THR A 89 -18.36 -22.24 4.69
CA THR A 89 -17.61 -21.10 5.21
C THR A 89 -18.59 -20.09 5.81
N THR A 90 -18.41 -19.73 7.08
CA THR A 90 -19.38 -18.93 7.85
C THR A 90 -18.88 -17.55 8.25
N GLY A 91 -17.57 -17.31 8.22
CA GLY A 91 -16.97 -16.03 8.60
C GLY A 91 -15.50 -15.95 8.20
N MET A 92 -15.03 -14.73 7.96
CA MET A 92 -13.62 -14.41 7.71
C MET A 92 -13.29 -13.06 8.32
N HIS A 93 -12.18 -12.98 9.05
CA HIS A 93 -11.83 -11.78 9.80
C HIS A 93 -10.33 -11.52 9.84
N PHE A 94 -9.98 -10.24 9.88
CA PHE A 94 -8.72 -9.79 10.46
C PHE A 94 -8.94 -9.51 11.95
N HIS A 95 -8.15 -10.14 12.79
CA HIS A 95 -8.15 -9.94 14.24
C HIS A 95 -6.91 -9.17 14.69
N GLY A 96 -7.02 -8.52 15.86
CA GLY A 96 -5.91 -7.80 16.49
C GLY A 96 -6.20 -7.38 17.94
N ALA A 97 -5.14 -7.35 18.77
CA ALA A 97 -5.07 -7.07 20.22
C ALA A 97 -5.56 -8.21 21.16
N GLU A 98 -4.89 -8.59 22.26
CA GLU A 98 -4.58 -7.77 23.46
C GLU A 98 -3.11 -7.75 23.92
N ASN A 99 -2.25 -8.65 23.43
CA ASN A 99 -0.81 -8.70 23.79
C ASN A 99 0.10 -9.15 22.62
N GLY A 100 -0.47 -9.45 21.44
CA GLY A 100 0.27 -10.02 20.31
C GLY A 100 0.72 -11.47 20.55
N SER A 101 0.19 -12.13 21.59
CA SER A 101 0.49 -13.52 21.88
C SER A 101 -0.30 -14.45 20.96
N ASN A 102 0.37 -15.48 20.47
CA ASN A 102 -0.27 -16.61 19.79
C ASN A 102 -1.03 -17.54 20.75
N SER A 103 -1.16 -17.16 22.03
CA SER A 103 -1.76 -17.99 23.08
C SER A 103 -3.18 -17.56 23.46
N THR A 104 -3.70 -16.46 22.92
CA THR A 104 -5.06 -15.97 23.20
C THR A 104 -5.75 -15.52 21.92
N SER A 105 -7.06 -15.74 21.83
CA SER A 105 -7.89 -15.14 20.78
C SER A 105 -7.96 -13.62 20.98
N SER A 106 -8.12 -12.89 19.88
CA SER A 106 -8.17 -11.42 19.83
C SER A 106 -9.53 -10.97 19.28
N PRO A 107 -10.02 -9.76 19.59
CA PRO A 107 -11.24 -9.23 18.96
C PRO A 107 -11.10 -9.11 17.44
N ILE A 108 -12.26 -9.13 16.76
CA ILE A 108 -12.35 -8.80 15.34
C ILE A 108 -12.02 -7.32 15.16
N VAL A 109 -11.09 -7.01 14.25
CA VAL A 109 -10.78 -5.63 13.88
C VAL A 109 -11.45 -5.26 12.55
N ILE A 110 -11.45 -6.19 11.59
CA ILE A 110 -12.08 -6.01 10.28
C ILE A 110 -12.78 -7.30 9.87
N GLU A 111 -14.06 -7.20 9.54
CA GLU A 111 -14.81 -8.25 8.83
C GLU A 111 -14.39 -8.29 7.36
N ILE A 112 -14.26 -9.50 6.81
CA ILE A 112 -13.97 -9.75 5.40
C ILE A 112 -15.26 -10.25 4.74
N PRO A 113 -15.99 -9.40 4.00
CA PRO A 113 -17.24 -9.79 3.35
C PRO A 113 -16.99 -10.45 1.98
N GLY A 114 -18.04 -11.01 1.38
CA GLY A 114 -18.04 -11.42 -0.03
C GLY A 114 -17.38 -12.78 -0.32
N PHE A 115 -17.05 -13.57 0.71
CA PHE A 115 -16.60 -14.94 0.53
C PHE A 115 -17.74 -15.86 0.05
N SER A 116 -17.37 -16.92 -0.66
CA SER A 116 -18.27 -18.04 -0.97
C SER A 116 -18.59 -18.83 0.29
N THR A 117 -19.84 -19.30 0.44
CA THR A 117 -20.23 -20.23 1.53
C THR A 117 -19.77 -21.66 1.28
N ALA A 118 -19.22 -21.97 0.10
CA ALA A 118 -18.65 -23.27 -0.20
C ALA A 118 -17.48 -23.65 0.73
N SER A 119 -17.12 -24.92 0.76
CA SER A 119 -15.98 -25.43 1.53
C SER A 119 -14.62 -24.95 1.03
N SER A 120 -14.57 -24.27 -0.12
CA SER A 120 -13.32 -23.72 -0.66
C SER A 120 -13.59 -22.57 -1.60
N GLY A 121 -12.54 -21.78 -1.85
CA GLY A 121 -12.65 -20.67 -2.76
C GLY A 121 -11.40 -19.81 -2.81
N THR A 122 -11.52 -18.72 -3.56
CA THR A 122 -10.57 -17.60 -3.55
C THR A 122 -11.34 -16.30 -3.49
N LEU A 123 -10.87 -15.37 -2.66
CA LEU A 123 -11.44 -14.05 -2.46
C LEU A 123 -10.33 -13.01 -2.55
N THR A 124 -10.57 -11.94 -3.29
CA THR A 124 -9.70 -10.75 -3.31
C THR A 124 -10.48 -9.56 -2.80
N GLY A 125 -9.83 -8.69 -2.02
CA GLY A 125 -10.47 -7.50 -1.49
C GLY A 125 -9.48 -6.44 -1.01
N THR A 126 -10.04 -5.36 -0.51
CA THR A 126 -9.29 -4.29 0.15
C THR A 126 -10.06 -3.83 1.37
N THR A 127 -9.37 -3.60 2.48
CA THR A 127 -9.98 -3.15 3.72
C THR A 127 -10.41 -1.68 3.63
N ARG A 128 -11.25 -1.26 4.59
CA ARG A 128 -11.34 0.16 4.97
C ARG A 128 -9.95 0.71 5.35
N MET A 129 -9.84 2.03 5.41
CA MET A 129 -8.65 2.69 5.97
C MET A 129 -8.45 2.26 7.42
N LEU A 130 -7.22 1.91 7.77
CA LEU A 130 -6.81 1.58 9.12
C LEU A 130 -6.53 2.88 9.91
N ASN A 131 -6.90 2.87 11.19
CA ASN A 131 -6.52 3.94 12.11
C ASN A 131 -5.07 3.75 12.63
N THR A 132 -4.53 4.77 13.30
CA THR A 132 -3.13 4.75 13.76
C THR A 132 -2.81 3.58 14.70
N ALA A 133 -3.73 3.20 15.59
CA ALA A 133 -3.51 2.09 16.52
C ALA A 133 -3.50 0.74 15.78
N GLU A 134 -4.44 0.56 14.84
CA GLU A 134 -4.52 -0.62 13.97
C GLU A 134 -3.24 -0.80 13.14
N ILE A 135 -2.74 0.28 12.54
CA ILE A 135 -1.47 0.28 11.80
C ILE A 135 -0.31 -0.14 12.69
N GLY A 136 -0.20 0.43 13.90
CA GLY A 136 0.85 0.07 14.84
C GLY A 136 0.82 -1.41 15.24
N GLN A 137 -0.37 -1.97 15.45
CA GLN A 137 -0.55 -3.39 15.76
C GLN A 137 -0.19 -4.29 14.57
N LEU A 138 -0.67 -3.95 13.37
CA LEU A 138 -0.38 -4.69 12.15
C LEU A 138 1.13 -4.74 11.87
N LEU A 139 1.80 -3.58 11.90
CA LEU A 139 3.25 -3.49 11.67
C LEU A 139 4.08 -4.16 12.78
N SER A 140 3.50 -4.35 13.97
CA SER A 140 4.11 -5.10 15.08
C SER A 140 3.82 -6.61 15.03
N GLY A 141 3.19 -7.11 13.96
CA GLY A 141 2.88 -8.53 13.80
C GLY A 141 1.80 -9.05 14.76
N LYS A 142 0.94 -8.17 15.28
CA LYS A 142 -0.09 -8.53 16.28
C LYS A 142 -1.44 -8.90 15.66
N TRP A 143 -1.49 -9.06 14.34
CA TRP A 143 -2.71 -9.37 13.60
C TRP A 143 -2.66 -10.77 13.00
N TYR A 144 -3.82 -11.36 12.80
CA TYR A 144 -3.97 -12.63 12.11
C TYR A 144 -5.22 -12.64 11.24
N VAL A 145 -5.22 -13.50 10.23
CA VAL A 145 -6.41 -13.84 9.46
C VAL A 145 -6.98 -15.13 10.05
N ASN A 146 -8.30 -15.19 10.17
CA ASN A 146 -9.03 -16.37 10.62
C ASN A 146 -10.26 -16.61 9.73
N ILE A 147 -10.56 -17.89 9.49
CA ILE A 147 -11.71 -18.36 8.71
C ILE A 147 -12.48 -19.36 9.57
N HIS A 148 -13.79 -19.17 9.64
CA HIS A 148 -14.74 -20.01 10.38
C HIS A 148 -15.52 -20.90 9.43
N SER A 149 -15.95 -22.05 9.96
CA SER A 149 -16.86 -22.94 9.25
C SER A 149 -18.06 -23.34 10.09
N SER A 150 -18.99 -24.08 9.47
CA SER A 150 -20.09 -24.74 10.17
C SER A 150 -19.61 -25.73 11.24
N ASP A 151 -18.45 -26.36 11.03
CA ASP A 151 -17.93 -27.42 11.90
C ASP A 151 -17.04 -26.84 13.00
N PHE A 152 -16.42 -25.67 12.74
CA PHE A 152 -15.57 -24.95 13.69
C PHE A 152 -16.02 -23.48 13.80
N THR A 153 -17.09 -23.25 14.56
CA THR A 153 -17.72 -21.92 14.67
C THR A 153 -16.82 -20.88 15.34
N SER A 154 -15.89 -21.29 16.21
CA SER A 154 -14.92 -20.39 16.85
C SER A 154 -13.70 -20.10 15.99
N GLY A 155 -13.54 -20.76 14.85
CA GLY A 155 -12.39 -20.65 13.94
C GLY A 155 -11.91 -22.03 13.50
N GLU A 156 -11.73 -22.23 12.18
CA GLU A 156 -11.19 -23.48 11.62
C GLU A 156 -9.71 -23.33 11.24
N ILE A 157 -9.35 -22.25 10.56
CA ILE A 157 -7.98 -22.00 10.09
C ILE A 157 -7.54 -20.56 10.31
N ARG A 158 -6.32 -20.41 10.85
CA ARG A 158 -5.71 -19.13 11.22
C ARG A 158 -4.27 -19.04 10.75
N GLY A 159 -3.82 -17.82 10.51
CA GLY A 159 -2.40 -17.52 10.32
C GLY A 159 -2.06 -16.09 10.73
N ASN A 160 -0.95 -15.95 11.45
CA ASN A 160 -0.47 -14.65 11.92
C ASN A 160 0.22 -13.89 10.78
N ILE A 161 -0.01 -12.58 10.75
CA ILE A 161 0.50 -11.69 9.72
C ILE A 161 1.85 -11.15 10.20
N VAL A 162 2.91 -11.53 9.49
CA VAL A 162 4.25 -10.96 9.68
C VAL A 162 4.63 -10.25 8.38
N LEU A 163 4.54 -8.93 8.41
CA LEU A 163 4.83 -8.08 7.26
C LEU A 163 6.32 -7.91 7.05
N VAL A 164 6.75 -8.04 5.79
CA VAL A 164 8.08 -7.64 5.33
C VAL A 164 7.93 -6.42 4.42
N ALA A 165 8.84 -5.47 4.52
CA ALA A 165 8.81 -4.35 3.59
C ALA A 165 9.12 -4.83 2.17
N ALA A 166 8.28 -4.43 1.22
CA ALA A 166 8.57 -4.63 -0.19
C ALA A 166 9.87 -3.90 -0.52
N SER A 167 10.75 -4.54 -1.30
CA SER A 167 11.93 -3.86 -1.83
C SER A 167 11.45 -2.64 -2.61
N THR A 168 11.84 -1.45 -2.19
CA THR A 168 11.64 -0.25 -3.00
C THR A 168 12.43 -0.46 -4.27
N GLY A 169 11.76 -0.83 -5.36
CA GLY A 169 12.36 -0.73 -6.68
C GLY A 169 12.81 0.71 -6.82
N ASN A 170 14.12 0.94 -6.87
CA ASN A 170 14.67 2.26 -7.09
C ASN A 170 14.19 2.73 -8.47
N GLY A 171 13.10 3.49 -8.52
CA GLY A 171 12.60 4.17 -9.72
C GLY A 171 13.48 5.36 -10.14
N GLY A 172 14.75 5.37 -9.74
CA GLY A 172 15.75 6.33 -10.17
C GLY A 172 16.69 5.70 -11.18
N ASN A 173 16.41 5.87 -12.47
CA ASN A 173 17.30 6.58 -13.40
C ASN A 173 16.92 6.25 -14.86
N ASN A 174 16.29 7.20 -15.55
CA ASN A 174 16.58 7.39 -16.96
C ASN A 174 16.58 8.89 -17.30
N GLY A 175 17.50 9.59 -16.63
CA GLY A 175 18.03 10.86 -17.12
C GLY A 175 19.22 10.55 -18.03
N GLY A 176 18.96 10.43 -19.34
CA GLY A 176 19.98 10.23 -20.36
C GLY A 176 19.75 11.16 -21.53
N GLY A 177 19.92 12.47 -21.30
CA GLY A 177 19.94 13.50 -22.35
C GLY A 177 21.19 14.36 -22.23
N GLY A 178 21.91 14.52 -23.35
CA GLY A 178 23.10 15.36 -23.52
C GLY A 178 24.16 14.60 -24.31
N GLY A 179 24.43 14.83 -25.60
CA GLY A 179 24.28 16.08 -26.34
C GLY A 179 25.49 16.98 -26.12
N TYR A 180 26.64 16.57 -26.68
CA TYR A 180 27.69 17.41 -27.27
C TYR A 180 28.39 16.59 -28.36
#